data_AF-A0A1G9ICM3-F1
#
_entry.id   AF-A0A1G9ICM3-F1
#
_cell.length_a   1.000
_cell.length_b   1.000
_cell.length_c   1.000
_cell.angle_alpha   90.00
_cell.angle_beta   90.00
_cell.angle_gamma   90.00
#
_symmetry.space_group_name_H-M   'P 1'
#
loop_
_entity.id
_entity.type
_entity.pdbx_description
1 polymer ?
#
loop_
_entity_poly.entity_id
_entity_poly.type
_entity_poly.pdbx_seq_one_letter_code
_entity_poly.pdbx_strand_id
1 'polypeptide(L)' 'MSTTGPWRKSSRSGGNQNNSCVEVRLSDGAPQVSHSKLPEDRPIVTVGSATYTGLLAWVKDHG' A
#
# COMPACT_ATOMS: atom_id res chain seq x y z
N MET A 1 -9.09 -11.76 17.76
CA MET A 1 -9.14 -12.06 16.31
C MET A 1 -8.47 -10.90 15.60
N SER A 2 -7.44 -11.17 14.80
CA SER A 2 -6.80 -10.11 14.01
C SER A 2 -7.76 -9.58 12.95
N THR A 3 -7.92 -8.26 12.87
CA THR A 3 -8.78 -7.61 11.86
C THR A 3 -7.91 -7.15 10.71
N THR A 4 -7.88 -7.96 9.64
CA THR A 4 -7.17 -7.62 8.40
C THR A 4 -8.18 -7.27 7.32
N GLY A 5 -8.10 -6.04 6.82
CA GLY A 5 -8.91 -5.57 5.70
C GLY A 5 -8.40 -6.06 4.33
N PRO A 6 -9.22 -5.94 3.28
CA PRO A 6 -8.82 -6.31 1.93
C PRO A 6 -7.74 -5.36 1.39
N TRP A 7 -6.94 -5.85 0.44
CA TRP A 7 -6.01 -5.02 -0.32
C TRP A 7 -6.75 -4.01 -1.20
N ARG A 8 -6.25 -2.76 -1.23
CA ARG A 8 -6.73 -1.67 -2.07
C ARG A 8 -5.57 -1.23 -2.96
N LYS A 9 -5.78 -1.21 -4.27
CA LYS A 9 -4.80 -0.70 -5.24
C LYS A 9 -4.79 0.82 -5.23
N SER A 10 -3.60 1.42 -5.31
CA SER A 10 -3.47 2.87 -5.45
C SER A 10 -4.04 3.33 -6.80
N SER A 11 -4.73 4.46 -6.82
CA SER A 11 -5.18 5.10 -8.06
C SER A 11 -4.00 5.57 -8.94
N ARG A 12 -2.82 5.74 -8.35
CA ARG A 12 -1.57 6.07 -9.07
C ARG A 12 -0.92 4.86 -9.73
N SER A 13 -1.44 3.65 -9.50
CA SER A 13 -0.88 2.42 -10.06
C SER A 13 -1.26 2.12 -11.52
N GLY A 14 -2.07 2.97 -12.16
CA GLY A 14 -2.45 2.96 -13.58
C GLY A 14 -2.85 1.58 -14.20
N GLY A 15 -3.25 1.57 -15.48
CA GLY A 15 -3.75 0.36 -16.15
C GLY A 15 -2.71 -0.51 -16.86
N ASN A 16 -1.54 0.06 -17.22
CA ASN A 16 -0.54 -0.62 -18.04
C ASN A 16 0.48 -1.43 -17.21
N GLN A 17 1.04 -2.46 -17.86
CA GLN A 17 2.04 -3.39 -17.30
C GLN A 17 3.35 -2.71 -16.84
N ASN A 18 3.58 -1.44 -17.14
CA ASN A 18 4.77 -0.68 -16.69
C ASN A 18 4.53 0.18 -15.44
N ASN A 19 3.32 0.19 -14.88
CA ASN A 19 3.03 1.04 -13.73
C ASN A 19 3.43 0.42 -12.39
N SER A 20 3.68 1.29 -11.40
CA SER A 20 3.97 0.92 -10.01
C SER A 20 2.75 0.29 -9.35
N CYS A 21 2.66 -1.05 -9.35
CA CYS A 21 1.52 -1.79 -8.80
C CYS A 21 1.58 -1.90 -7.27
N VAL A 22 1.29 -0.80 -6.60
CA VAL A 22 1.30 -0.68 -5.14
C VAL A 22 -0.11 -0.89 -4.59
N GLU A 23 -0.23 -1.73 -3.57
CA GLU A 23 -1.47 -1.98 -2.85
C GLU A 23 -1.27 -1.78 -1.35
N VAL A 24 -2.33 -1.37 -0.67
CA VAL A 24 -2.33 -1.11 0.78
C VAL A 24 -3.51 -1.82 1.44
N ARG A 25 -3.33 -2.31 2.66
CA ARG A 25 -4.42 -2.75 3.54
C ARG A 25 -4.19 -2.25 4.97
N LEU A 26 -5.21 -2.37 5.81
CA LEU A 26 -5.07 -2.28 7.26
C LEU A 26 -5.01 -3.70 7.84
N SER A 27 -4.04 -3.96 8.69
CA SER A 27 -3.88 -5.22 9.42
C SER A 27 -3.66 -4.88 10.89
N ASP A 28 -4.61 -5.25 11.74
CA ASP A 28 -4.55 -5.00 13.19
C ASP A 28 -4.27 -3.53 13.55
N GLY A 29 -4.90 -2.62 12.80
CA GLY A 29 -4.76 -1.16 12.98
C GLY A 29 -3.49 -0.56 12.36
N ALA A 30 -2.58 -1.38 11.83
CA ALA A 30 -1.38 -0.92 11.15
C ALA A 30 -1.55 -0.94 9.62
N PRO A 31 -1.17 0.13 8.92
CA PRO A 31 -1.04 0.13 7.47
C PRO A 31 0.01 -0.89 7.00
N GLN A 32 -0.34 -1.69 6.00
CA GLN A 32 0.58 -2.58 5.30
C GLN A 32 0.62 -2.22 3.82
N VAL A 33 1.83 -2.09 3.27
CA VAL A 33 2.07 -1.77 1.86
C VAL A 33 2.72 -2.97 1.18
N SER A 34 2.33 -3.23 -0.07
CA SER A 34 2.83 -4.37 -0.81
C SER A 34 2.81 -4.14 -2.32
N HIS A 35 3.63 -4.90 -3.04
CA HIS A 35 3.73 -4.87 -4.49
C HIS A 35 2.95 -6.03 -5.12
N SER A 36 1.90 -5.75 -5.88
CA SER A 36 1.01 -6.79 -6.41
C SER A 36 1.57 -7.55 -7.62
N LYS A 37 2.73 -7.17 -8.16
CA LYS A 37 3.38 -7.86 -9.29
C LYS A 37 4.39 -8.92 -8.86
N LEU A 38 4.58 -9.13 -7.57
CA LEU A 38 5.38 -10.22 -7.04
C LEU A 38 4.41 -11.29 -6.52
N PRO A 39 3.98 -12.24 -7.36
CA PRO A 39 2.95 -13.21 -7.00
C PRO A 39 3.43 -14.26 -5.99
N GLU A 40 4.72 -14.63 -6.03
CA GLU A 40 5.28 -15.69 -5.19
C GLU A 40 5.93 -15.13 -3.91
N ASP A 41 6.70 -14.04 -4.05
CA ASP A 41 7.31 -13.32 -2.93
C ASP A 41 6.70 -11.92 -2.81
N ARG A 42 5.45 -11.84 -2.39
CA ARG A 42 4.78 -10.56 -2.18
C ARG A 42 5.26 -9.91 -0.87
N PRO A 43 6.20 -8.95 -0.87
CA PRO A 43 6.68 -8.37 0.39
C PRO A 43 5.54 -7.59 1.05
N ILE A 44 5.38 -7.78 2.35
CA ILE A 44 4.43 -7.02 3.17
C ILE A 44 5.24 -6.14 4.12
N VAL A 45 5.21 -4.84 3.86
CA VAL A 45 5.86 -3.84 4.71
C VAL A 45 4.81 -3.26 5.65
N THR A 46 4.97 -3.47 6.95
CA THR A 46 4.17 -2.79 7.96
C THR A 46 4.73 -1.40 8.19
N VAL A 47 3.90 -0.37 8.04
CA VAL A 47 4.29 1.03 8.15
C VAL A 47 3.61 1.64 9.38
N GLY A 48 4.35 2.39 10.18
CA GLY A 48 3.75 3.12 11.31
C GLY A 48 2.70 4.12 10.83
N SER A 49 1.58 4.25 11.56
CA SER A 49 0.46 5.09 11.12
C SER A 49 0.83 6.56 10.90
N ALA A 50 1.72 7.11 11.72
CA ALA A 50 2.23 8.47 11.54
C ALA A 50 3.05 8.62 10.24
N THR A 51 3.95 7.66 9.98
CA THR A 51 4.75 7.61 8.75
C THR A 51 3.86 7.45 7.51
N TYR A 52 2.85 6.59 7.58
CA TYR A 52 1.92 6.39 6.48
C TYR A 52 1.11 7.65 6.18
N THR A 53 0.61 8.35 7.20
CA THR A 53 -0.09 9.63 7.02
C THR A 53 0.84 10.71 6.45
N GLY A 54 2.09 10.78 6.91
CA GLY A 54 3.10 11.69 6.35
C GLY A 54 3.39 11.41 4.88
N LEU A 55 3.51 10.13 4.50
CA LEU A 55 3.65 9.71 3.10
C LEU A 55 2.44 10.16 2.27
N LEU A 56 1.21 9.93 2.75
CA LEU A 56 -0.01 10.34 2.03
C LEU A 56 -0.08 11.86 1.84
N ALA A 57 0.31 12.64 2.86
CA ALA A 57 0.38 14.10 2.75
C ALA A 57 1.42 14.52 1.69
N TRP A 58 2.62 13.94 1.73
CA TRP A 58 3.66 14.24 0.75
C TRP A 58 3.24 13.89 -0.68
N VAL A 59 2.64 12.71 -0.89
CA VAL A 59 2.13 12.28 -2.21
C VAL A 59 1.01 13.18 -2.70
N LYS A 60 0.16 13.70 -1.81
CA LYS A 60 -0.90 14.64 -2.19
C LYS A 60 -0.33 15.96 -2.72
N ASP A 61 0.77 16.43 -2.14
CA ASP A 61 1.40 17.70 -2.51
C ASP A 61 2.36 17.58 -3.70
N HIS A 62 2.91 16.38 -3.98
CA HIS A 62 3.97 16.18 -4.98
C HIS A 62 3.65 15.16 -6.07
N GLY A 63 2.53 14.45 -5.98
CA GLY A 63 2.11 13.43 -6.95
C GLY A 63 1.07 13.95 -7.93
#